data_AF-A0A2J6IXJ1-F1
#
_entry.id   AF-A0A2J6IXJ1-F1
#
_cell.length_a   1.000
_cell.length_b   1.000
_cell.length_c   1.000
_cell.angle_alpha   90.00
_cell.angle_beta   90.00
_cell.angle_gamma   90.00
#
_symmetry.space_group_name_H-M   'P 1'
#
loop_
_entity.id
_entity.type
_entity.pdbx_description
1 polymer ?
#
loop_
_entity_poly.entity_id
_entity_poly.type
_entity_poly.pdbx_seq_one_letter_code
_entity_poly.pdbx_strand_id
1 'polypeptide(L)' 'MQEKDMDLVEQLVNENPRFRKLFEEHQIFEKELVQFDDRPHLSPEEELERKKVQKLKLAGKDEMERILLEKRA' A
#
# COMPACT_ATOMS: atom_id res chain seq x y z
N MET A 1 3.30 1.39 -10.07
CA MET A 1 3.04 2.82 -10.36
C MET A 1 3.81 3.16 -11.62
N GLN A 2 3.24 3.94 -12.54
CA GLN A 2 4.03 4.53 -13.60
C GLN A 2 4.92 5.60 -12.96
N GLU A 3 6.11 5.82 -13.50
CA GLU A 3 7.09 6.80 -12.98
C GLU A 3 6.51 8.23 -12.89
N LYS A 4 5.41 8.51 -13.60
CA LYS A 4 4.68 9.78 -13.56
C LYS A 4 3.87 10.02 -12.28
N ASP A 5 3.56 8.98 -11.50
CA ASP A 5 2.78 9.14 -10.26
C ASP A 5 3.68 9.45 -9.05
N MET A 6 5.00 9.29 -9.15
CA MET A 6 5.91 9.51 -8.00
C MET A 6 5.93 10.96 -7.52
N ASP A 7 6.00 11.93 -8.43
CA ASP A 7 5.99 13.36 -8.08
C ASP A 7 4.68 13.78 -7.39
N LEU A 8 3.55 13.29 -7.93
CA LEU A 8 2.22 13.54 -7.37
C LEU A 8 2.02 12.85 -6.02
N VAL A 9 2.58 11.64 -5.86
CA VAL A 9 2.62 10.90 -4.59
C VAL A 9 3.41 11.69 -3.55
N GLU A 10 4.59 12.21 -3.87
CA GLU A 10 5.40 13.01 -2.94
C GLU A 10 4.69 14.30 -2.51
N GLN A 11 4.07 15.00 -3.46
CA GLN A 11 3.22 16.16 -3.13
C GLN A 11 2.05 15.76 -2.23
N LEU A 12 1.32 14.69 -2.56
CA LEU A 12 0.17 14.24 -1.78
C LEU A 12 0.56 13.75 -0.38
N VAL A 13 1.71 13.11 -0.22
CA VAL A 13 2.22 12.73 1.10
C VAL A 13 2.52 13.97 1.96
N ASN A 14 2.95 15.08 1.35
CA ASN A 14 3.23 16.32 2.06
C ASN A 14 1.95 17.14 2.34
N GLU A 15 1.11 17.32 1.32
CA GLU A 15 -0.08 18.16 1.37
C GLU A 15 -1.30 17.46 1.99
N ASN A 16 -1.40 16.13 1.88
CA ASN A 16 -2.55 15.35 2.33
C ASN A 16 -2.17 14.35 3.44
N PRO A 17 -2.47 14.65 4.72
CA PRO A 17 -2.15 13.76 5.82
C PRO A 17 -2.92 12.42 5.76
N ARG A 18 -4.05 12.34 5.04
CA ARG A 18 -4.71 11.05 4.80
C ARG A 18 -3.92 10.20 3.81
N PHE A 19 -3.47 10.80 2.71
CA PHE A 19 -2.67 10.09 1.71
C PHE A 19 -1.35 9.59 2.32
N ARG A 20 -0.70 10.43 3.14
CA ARG A 20 0.47 10.03 3.91
C ARG A 20 0.23 8.79 4.76
N LYS A 21 -0.87 8.77 5.54
CA LYS A 21 -1.21 7.58 6.35
C LYS A 21 -1.41 6.33 5.50
N LEU A 22 -2.16 6.45 4.41
CA LEU A 22 -2.37 5.33 3.48
C LEU A 22 -1.06 4.83 2.86
N PHE A 23 -0.13 5.73 2.54
CA PHE A 23 1.18 5.40 2.01
C PHE A 23 2.06 4.70 3.07
N GLU A 24 2.05 5.19 4.31
CA GLU A 24 2.74 4.55 5.44
C GLU A 24 2.16 3.14 5.69
N GLU A 25 0.84 2.99 5.73
CA GLU A 25 0.17 1.69 5.84
C GLU A 25 0.55 0.75 4.68
N HIS A 26 0.57 1.25 3.45
CA HIS A 26 0.99 0.48 2.29
C HIS A 26 2.44 -0.02 2.42
N GLN A 27 3.37 0.82 2.91
CA GLN A 27 4.76 0.41 3.16
C GLN A 27 4.86 -0.64 4.28
N ILE A 28 4.05 -0.51 5.34
CA ILE A 28 4.00 -1.50 6.42
C ILE A 28 3.53 -2.85 5.87
N PHE A 29 2.41 -2.87 5.13
CA PHE A 29 1.88 -4.09 4.54
C PHE A 29 2.85 -4.70 3.51
N GLU A 30 3.58 -3.88 2.75
CA GLU A 30 4.60 -4.37 1.84
C GLU A 30 5.75 -5.05 2.58
N LYS A 31 6.23 -4.47 3.68
CA LYS A 31 7.25 -5.10 4.54
C LYS A 31 6.75 -6.41 5.13
N GLU A 32 5.52 -6.46 5.65
CA GLU A 32 4.93 -7.69 6.17
C GLU A 32 4.83 -8.76 5.10
N LEU A 33 4.38 -8.42 3.88
CA LEU A 33 4.34 -9.36 2.77
C LEU A 33 5.71 -9.90 2.40
N VAL A 34 6.74 -9.04 2.38
CA VAL A 34 8.12 -9.47 2.14
C VAL A 34 8.59 -10.43 3.24
N GLN A 35 8.25 -10.18 4.51
CA GLN A 35 8.58 -11.11 5.59
C GLN A 35 7.88 -12.47 5.43
N PHE A 36 6.64 -12.49 4.91
CA PHE A 36 5.97 -13.75 4.60
C PHE A 36 6.56 -14.42 3.35
N ASP A 37 6.99 -13.66 2.34
CA ASP A 37 7.57 -14.19 1.09
C ASP A 37 9.00 -14.74 1.30
N ASP A 38 9.77 -14.14 2.21
CA ASP A 38 11.11 -14.59 2.59
C ASP A 38 11.09 -15.93 3.32
N ARG A 39 9.96 -16.29 3.94
CA ARG A 39 9.80 -17.58 4.60
C ARG A 39 9.58 -18.69 3.55
N PRO A 40 10.39 -19.77 3.58
CA PRO A 40 10.27 -20.85 2.61
C PRO A 40 8.97 -21.66 2.78
N HIS A 41 8.39 -21.66 3.98
CA HIS A 41 7.14 -22.34 4.30
C HIS A 41 6.33 -21.45 5.25
N LEU A 42 5.10 -21.14 4.85
CA LEU A 42 4.13 -20.44 5.69
C LEU A 42 3.19 -21.44 6.33
N SER A 43 2.90 -21.24 7.61
CA SER A 43 1.84 -21.97 8.30
C SER A 43 0.46 -21.52 7.77
N PRO A 44 -0.60 -22.34 7.89
CA PRO A 44 -1.94 -21.97 7.41
C PRO A 44 -2.48 -20.67 8.01
N GLU A 45 -2.09 -20.36 9.26
CA GLU A 45 -2.39 -19.08 9.90
C GLU A 45 -1.64 -17.90 9.23
N GLU A 46 -0.37 -18.11 8.87
CA GLU A 46 0.45 -17.10 8.20
C GLU A 46 -0.01 -16.87 6.74
N GLU A 47 -0.47 -17.91 6.05
CA GLU A 47 -1.09 -17.77 4.72
C GLU A 47 -2.38 -16.94 4.77
N LEU A 48 -3.18 -17.14 5.82
CA LEU A 48 -4.39 -16.35 6.08
C LEU A 48 -4.04 -14.88 6.34
N GLU A 49 -3.06 -14.63 7.22
CA GLU A 49 -2.59 -13.27 7.51
C GLU A 49 -1.97 -12.63 6.27
N ARG A 50 -1.13 -13.34 5.49
CA ARG A 50 -0.60 -12.85 4.21
C ARG A 50 -1.72 -12.44 3.25
N LYS A 51 -2.76 -13.26 3.09
CA LYS A 51 -3.92 -12.91 2.24
C LYS A 51 -4.69 -11.70 2.77
N LYS A 52 -4.81 -11.56 4.09
CA LYS A 52 -5.45 -10.42 4.73
C LYS A 52 -4.66 -9.14 4.50
N VAL A 53 -3.34 -9.18 4.69
CA VAL A 53 -2.41 -8.07 4.40
C VAL A 53 -2.47 -7.70 2.92
N GLN A 54 -2.51 -8.67 1.99
CA GLN A 54 -2.71 -8.39 0.56
C GLN A 54 -4.01 -7.63 0.29
N LYS A 55 -5.12 -8.02 0.93
CA LYS A 55 -6.40 -7.31 0.79
C LYS A 55 -6.35 -5.89 1.35
N LEU A 56 -5.74 -5.71 2.52
CA LEU A 56 -5.55 -4.38 3.13
C LEU A 56 -4.68 -3.49 2.25
N LYS A 57 -3.57 -4.02 1.74
CA LYS A 57 -2.70 -3.34 0.78
C LYS A 57 -3.45 -2.94 -0.49
N LEU A 58 -4.29 -3.83 -1.01
CA LEU A 58 -5.11 -3.54 -2.19
C LEU A 58 -6.12 -2.42 -1.91
N ALA A 59 -6.80 -2.45 -0.76
CA ALA A 59 -7.74 -1.41 -0.36
C ALA A 59 -7.05 -0.05 -0.17
N GLY A 60 -5.89 -0.02 0.49
CA GLY A 60 -5.08 1.20 0.63
C GLY A 60 -4.61 1.74 -0.72
N LYS A 61 -4.23 0.86 -1.65
CA LYS A 61 -3.90 1.26 -3.02
C LYS A 61 -5.11 1.84 -3.76
N ASP A 62 -6.28 1.22 -3.64
CA ASP A 62 -7.52 1.69 -4.28
C ASP A 62 -7.87 3.11 -3.78
N GLU A 63 -7.71 3.35 -2.48
CA GLU A 63 -7.95 4.67 -1.89
C GLU A 63 -6.89 5.71 -2.31
N MET A 64 -5.62 5.32 -2.39
CA MET A 64 -4.58 6.16 -2.97
C MET A 64 -4.87 6.52 -4.43
N GLU A 65 -5.29 5.56 -5.26
CA GLU A 65 -5.68 5.83 -6.65
C GLU A 65 -6.88 6.77 -6.75
N ARG A 66 -7.88 6.66 -5.86
CA ARG A 66 -9.00 7.61 -5.81
C ARG A 66 -8.54 9.03 -5.54
N ILE A 67 -7.62 9.21 -4.59
CA ILE A 67 -7.07 10.54 -4.27
C ILE A 67 -6.24 11.09 -5.44
N LEU A 68 -5.46 10.23 -6.11
CA LEU A 68 -4.68 10.60 -7.30
C LEU A 68 -5.61 11.01 -8.46
N LEU A 69 -6.70 10.27 -8.68
CA LEU A 69 -7.73 10.60 -9.66
C LEU A 69 -8.41 11.94 -9.36
N GLU A 70 -8.76 12.19 -8.10
CA GLU A 70 -9.36 13.46 -7.66
C GLU A 70 -8.43 14.65 -7.87
N LYS A 71 -7.12 14.47 -7.66
CA LYS A 71 -6.13 15.54 -7.93
C LYS A 71 -5.84 15.76 -9.42
N ARG A 72 -6.12 14.77 -10.26
CA ARG A 72 -5.91 14.84 -11.71
C ARG A 72 -7.13 15.40 -12.46
N ALA A 73 -8.32 15.33 -11.86
CA ALA A 73 -9.57 15.87 -12.38
C ALA A 73 -9.64 17.40 -12.22
#